data_AF-A0A9X4R7I8-F1
#
_entry.id   AF-A0A9X4R7I8-F1
#
_cell.length_a   1.000
_cell.length_b   1.000
_cell.length_c   1.000
_cell.angle_alpha   90.00
_cell.angle_beta   90.00
_cell.angle_gamma   90.00
#
_symmetry.space_group_name_H-M   'P 1'
#
loop_
_entity.id
_entity.type
_entity.pdbx_description
1 polymer ?
#
loop_
_entity_poly.entity_id
_entity_poly.type
_entity_poly.pdbx_seq_one_letter_code
_entity_poly.pdbx_strand_id
1 'polypeptide(L)'
;MAIRPLLSLKARAIGLLAQREHSRAELRRKLLRIEQRQRLAAVGAAEAGEADSPVPDDDSASGETAVDALLDALATDGYLDETRFVESRLHLRSGRFGAQRIQQELAQHGLKLGAEQQASLRATELERAREVWHKRFGAEPARDASEQARQTRFLLARGFAADIVRRLLKA
;
A
#
# COMPACT_ATOMS: atom_id res chain seq x y z
N MET A 1 -15.60 -23.83 -28.76
CA MET A 1 -14.73 -23.08 -27.81
C MET A 1 -15.43 -23.05 -26.45
N ALA A 2 -14.84 -23.65 -25.42
CA ALA A 2 -15.40 -23.60 -24.07
C ALA A 2 -15.13 -22.23 -23.44
N ILE A 3 -16.18 -21.47 -23.14
CA ILE A 3 -16.08 -20.22 -22.39
C ILE A 3 -15.69 -20.61 -20.96
N ARG A 4 -14.46 -20.30 -20.54
CA ARG A 4 -14.08 -20.46 -19.12
C ARG A 4 -14.98 -19.57 -18.29
N PRO A 5 -15.66 -20.09 -17.24
CA PRO A 5 -16.48 -19.25 -16.38
C PRO A 5 -15.58 -18.19 -15.74
N LEU A 6 -16.06 -16.94 -15.73
CA LEU A 6 -15.39 -15.86 -15.03
C LEU A 6 -15.30 -16.24 -13.55
N LEU A 7 -14.10 -16.15 -12.97
CA LEU A 7 -13.90 -16.39 -11.53
C LEU A 7 -14.80 -15.44 -10.73
N SER A 8 -15.49 -15.99 -9.72
CA SER A 8 -16.29 -15.21 -8.78
C SER A 8 -15.46 -14.17 -8.04
N LEU A 9 -16.10 -13.12 -7.52
CA LEU A 9 -15.41 -12.09 -6.72
C LEU A 9 -14.64 -12.69 -5.54
N LYS A 10 -15.25 -13.66 -4.84
CA LYS A 10 -14.62 -14.39 -3.73
C LYS A 10 -13.36 -15.13 -4.19
N ALA A 11 -13.43 -15.87 -5.31
CA ALA A 11 -12.27 -16.59 -5.83
C ALA A 11 -11.11 -15.65 -6.22
N ARG A 12 -11.43 -14.47 -6.75
CA ARG A 12 -10.42 -13.44 -7.07
C ARG A 12 -9.82 -12.81 -5.81
N ALA A 13 -10.64 -12.52 -4.80
CA ALA A 13 -10.17 -12.00 -3.53
C ALA A 13 -9.19 -12.97 -2.85
N ILE A 14 -9.53 -14.26 -2.81
CA ILE A 14 -8.65 -15.32 -2.30
C ILE A 14 -7.35 -15.39 -3.11
N GLY A 15 -7.44 -15.34 -4.45
CA GLY A 15 -6.26 -15.34 -5.31
C GLY A 15 -5.32 -14.15 -5.06
N LEU A 16 -5.85 -12.97 -4.75
CA LEU A 16 -5.05 -11.80 -4.36
C LEU A 16 -4.40 -12.01 -2.99
N LEU A 17 -5.16 -12.47 -2.00
CA LEU A 17 -4.67 -12.70 -0.63
C LEU A 17 -3.62 -13.81 -0.57
N ALA A 18 -3.72 -14.83 -1.43
CA ALA A 18 -2.73 -15.90 -1.53
C ALA A 18 -1.33 -15.41 -1.97
N GLN A 19 -1.23 -14.25 -2.62
CA GLN A 19 0.04 -13.71 -3.10
C GLN A 19 0.78 -12.89 -2.05
N ARG A 20 0.04 -12.14 -1.23
CA ARG A 20 0.58 -11.22 -0.21
C ARG A 20 -0.51 -10.68 0.70
N GLU A 21 -0.08 -10.12 1.83
CA GLU A 21 -0.93 -9.29 2.69
C GLU A 21 -1.46 -8.06 1.93
N HIS A 22 -2.75 -7.79 2.10
CA HIS A 22 -3.44 -6.63 1.56
C HIS A 22 -4.17 -5.90 2.69
N SER A 23 -4.14 -4.56 2.71
CA SER A 23 -5.07 -3.79 3.55
C SER A 23 -6.49 -3.91 2.99
N ARG A 24 -7.50 -3.71 3.83
CA ARG A 24 -8.90 -3.60 3.39
C ARG A 24 -9.06 -2.59 2.25
N ALA A 25 -8.52 -1.38 2.40
CA ALA A 25 -8.62 -0.32 1.39
C ALA A 25 -7.98 -0.70 0.05
N GLU A 26 -6.83 -1.40 0.07
CA GLU A 26 -6.18 -1.89 -1.15
C GLU A 26 -7.00 -2.97 -1.85
N LEU A 27 -7.52 -3.94 -1.09
CA LEU A 27 -8.32 -5.03 -1.65
C LEU A 27 -9.64 -4.50 -2.21
N ARG A 28 -10.31 -3.59 -1.50
CA ARG A 28 -11.51 -2.88 -1.98
C ARG A 28 -11.28 -2.22 -3.33
N ARG A 29 -10.25 -1.37 -3.44
CA ARG A 29 -9.90 -0.67 -4.70
C ARG A 29 -9.64 -1.65 -5.86
N LYS A 30 -8.99 -2.78 -5.58
CA LYS A 30 -8.70 -3.81 -6.60
C LYS A 30 -9.97 -4.53 -7.06
N LEU A 31 -10.82 -4.93 -6.12
CA LEU A 31 -12.08 -5.63 -6.41
C LEU A 31 -13.06 -4.73 -7.18
N LEU A 32 -13.20 -3.47 -6.78
CA LEU A 32 -14.04 -2.50 -7.50
C LEU A 32 -13.58 -2.27 -8.94
N ARG A 33 -12.27 -2.17 -9.16
CA ARG A 33 -11.71 -2.05 -10.52
C ARG A 33 -12.00 -3.30 -11.37
N ILE A 34 -12.02 -4.48 -10.76
CA ILE A 34 -12.35 -5.74 -11.44
C ILE A 34 -13.84 -5.76 -11.78
N GLU A 35 -14.71 -5.42 -10.84
CA GLU A 35 -16.17 -5.31 -11.04
C GLU A 35 -16.50 -4.33 -12.17
N GLN A 36 -15.96 -3.11 -12.10
CA GLN A 36 -16.17 -2.10 -13.13
C GLN A 36 -15.73 -2.59 -14.51
N ARG A 37 -14.59 -3.27 -14.60
CA ARG A 37 -14.11 -3.85 -15.86
C ARG A 37 -15.04 -4.94 -16.40
N GLN A 38 -15.56 -5.80 -15.52
CA GLN A 38 -16.49 -6.86 -15.93
C GLN A 38 -17.80 -6.27 -16.43
N ARG A 39 -18.31 -5.23 -15.77
CA ARG A 39 -19.50 -4.49 -16.22
C ARG A 39 -19.29 -3.86 -17.58
N LEU A 40 -18.19 -3.15 -17.79
CA LEU A 40 -17.86 -2.57 -19.10
C LEU A 40 -17.76 -3.65 -20.20
N ALA A 41 -17.18 -4.81 -19.89
CA ALA A 41 -17.13 -5.92 -20.83
C ALA A 41 -18.52 -6.54 -21.10
N ALA A 42 -19.40 -6.61 -20.09
CA ALA A 42 -20.77 -7.08 -20.23
C ALA A 42 -21.63 -6.10 -21.03
N VAL A 43 -21.49 -4.79 -20.80
CA VAL A 43 -22.15 -3.73 -21.57
C VAL A 43 -21.67 -3.76 -23.02
N GLY A 44 -20.36 -3.84 -23.28
CA GLY A 44 -19.85 -3.97 -24.66
C GLY A 44 -20.27 -5.27 -25.37
N ALA A 45 -20.56 -6.34 -24.62
CA ALA A 45 -21.16 -7.56 -25.18
C ALA A 45 -22.67 -7.42 -25.41
N ALA A 46 -23.38 -6.62 -24.61
CA ALA A 46 -24.81 -6.35 -24.73
C ALA A 46 -25.13 -5.30 -25.81
N GLU A 47 -24.28 -4.28 -25.99
CA GLU A 47 -24.36 -3.26 -27.04
C GLU A 47 -24.16 -3.83 -28.45
N ALA A 48 -23.58 -5.03 -28.58
CA ALA A 48 -23.55 -5.79 -29.83
C ALA A 48 -24.91 -6.44 -30.18
N GLY A 49 -25.92 -6.32 -29.30
CA GLY A 49 -27.20 -7.02 -29.39
C GLY A 49 -28.46 -6.16 -29.50
N GLU A 50 -28.53 -4.94 -28.95
CA GLU A 50 -29.70 -4.06 -29.09
C GLU A 50 -29.36 -2.64 -28.59
N ALA A 51 -29.81 -1.62 -29.34
CA ALA A 51 -29.61 -0.21 -29.01
C ALA A 51 -30.89 0.37 -28.39
N ASP A 52 -30.93 0.53 -27.05
CA ASP A 52 -31.64 1.66 -26.43
C ASP A 52 -31.15 1.93 -24.99
N SER A 53 -30.81 3.20 -24.79
CA SER A 53 -30.60 4.06 -23.61
C SER A 53 -30.05 3.54 -22.26
N PRO A 54 -29.06 4.26 -21.67
CA PRO A 54 -28.47 3.97 -20.36
C PRO A 54 -29.29 4.58 -19.20
N VAL A 55 -29.54 3.78 -18.15
CA VAL A 55 -30.06 4.28 -16.86
C VAL A 55 -28.94 4.22 -15.80
N PRO A 56 -28.56 5.37 -15.19
CA PRO A 56 -27.44 5.45 -14.24
C PRO A 56 -27.83 5.39 -12.75
N ASP A 57 -26.80 5.08 -11.94
CA ASP A 57 -26.61 5.30 -10.48
C ASP A 57 -27.02 4.26 -9.41
N ASP A 58 -28.01 3.38 -9.61
CA ASP A 58 -28.40 2.41 -8.55
C ASP A 58 -27.53 1.13 -8.51
N ASP A 59 -27.05 0.70 -9.67
CA ASP A 59 -26.35 -0.58 -9.83
C ASP A 59 -24.87 -0.52 -9.38
N SER A 60 -24.29 0.68 -9.31
CA SER A 60 -22.94 0.93 -8.75
C SER A 60 -22.92 0.72 -7.24
N ALA A 61 -23.91 1.26 -6.53
CA ALA A 61 -24.09 1.09 -5.09
C ALA A 61 -24.23 -0.39 -4.69
N SER A 62 -24.92 -1.18 -5.52
CA SER A 62 -25.07 -2.64 -5.33
C SER A 62 -23.73 -3.39 -5.42
N GLY A 63 -22.84 -2.98 -6.34
CA GLY A 63 -21.50 -3.55 -6.48
C GLY A 63 -20.56 -3.19 -5.35
N GLU A 64 -20.59 -1.94 -4.91
CA GLU A 64 -19.82 -1.48 -3.76
C GLU A 64 -20.22 -2.22 -2.48
N THR A 65 -21.53 -2.35 -2.25
CA THR A 65 -22.07 -3.08 -1.09
C THR A 65 -21.67 -4.55 -1.10
N ALA A 66 -21.70 -5.22 -2.27
CA ALA A 66 -21.26 -6.60 -2.39
C ALA A 66 -19.76 -6.78 -2.11
N VAL A 67 -18.92 -5.83 -2.55
CA VAL A 67 -17.48 -5.84 -2.24
C VAL A 67 -17.27 -5.63 -0.75
N ASP A 68 -17.94 -4.66 -0.13
CA ASP A 68 -17.77 -4.37 1.29
C ASP A 68 -18.22 -5.54 2.18
N ALA A 69 -19.36 -6.17 1.87
CA ALA A 69 -19.82 -7.37 2.57
C ALA A 69 -18.85 -8.56 2.41
N LEU A 70 -18.26 -8.75 1.23
CA LEU A 70 -17.22 -9.76 1.03
C LEU A 70 -15.97 -9.47 1.86
N LEU A 71 -15.55 -8.21 1.95
CA LEU A 71 -14.41 -7.81 2.78
C LEU A 71 -14.66 -8.07 4.27
N ASP A 72 -15.89 -7.84 4.75
CA ASP A 72 -16.29 -8.14 6.13
C ASP A 72 -16.24 -9.65 6.41
N ALA A 73 -16.74 -10.47 5.49
CA ALA A 73 -16.66 -11.92 5.60
C ALA A 73 -15.19 -12.40 5.63
N LEU A 74 -14.34 -11.87 4.74
CA LEU A 74 -12.92 -12.24 4.69
C LEU A 74 -12.16 -11.80 5.95
N ALA A 75 -12.52 -10.67 6.56
CA ALA A 75 -11.96 -10.25 7.84
C ALA A 75 -12.42 -11.17 8.98
N THR A 76 -13.70 -11.50 9.01
CA THR A 76 -14.30 -12.41 10.01
C THR A 76 -13.67 -13.80 9.95
N ASP A 77 -13.45 -14.33 8.75
CA ASP A 77 -12.80 -15.61 8.51
C ASP A 77 -11.28 -15.58 8.74
N GLY A 78 -10.71 -14.42 9.09
CA GLY A 78 -9.28 -14.25 9.36
C GLY A 78 -8.38 -14.25 8.12
N TYR A 79 -8.94 -14.17 6.91
CA TYR A 79 -8.17 -14.03 5.66
C TYR A 79 -7.62 -12.60 5.49
N LEU A 80 -8.31 -11.60 6.01
CA LEU A 80 -7.91 -10.19 5.96
C LEU A 80 -7.60 -9.70 7.38
N ASP A 81 -6.35 -9.31 7.62
CA ASP A 81 -5.88 -8.84 8.92
C ASP A 81 -4.99 -7.60 8.76
N GLU A 82 -5.44 -6.47 9.31
CA GLU A 82 -4.72 -5.20 9.21
C GLU A 82 -3.44 -5.19 10.03
N THR A 83 -3.39 -5.93 11.14
CA THR A 83 -2.19 -6.06 11.97
C THR A 83 -1.10 -6.78 11.19
N ARG A 84 -1.43 -7.93 10.56
CA ARG A 84 -0.48 -8.65 9.69
C ARG A 84 0.00 -7.80 8.52
N PHE A 85 -0.90 -7.01 7.93
CA PHE A 85 -0.52 -6.07 6.87
C PHE A 85 0.48 -5.00 7.35
N VAL A 86 0.24 -4.38 8.51
CA VAL A 86 1.13 -3.37 9.08
C VAL A 86 2.51 -3.97 9.38
N GLU A 87 2.56 -5.13 10.04
CA GLU A 87 3.81 -5.82 10.37
C GLU A 87 4.61 -6.19 9.12
N SER A 88 3.95 -6.77 8.11
CA SER A 88 4.57 -7.09 6.82
C SER A 88 5.16 -5.84 6.16
N ARG A 89 4.41 -4.73 6.16
CA ARG A 89 4.88 -3.44 5.60
C ARG A 89 6.08 -2.89 6.38
N LEU A 90 6.05 -2.96 7.71
CA LEU A 90 7.17 -2.54 8.56
C LEU A 90 8.44 -3.33 8.23
N HIS A 91 8.33 -4.66 8.17
CA HIS A 91 9.45 -5.54 7.85
C HIS A 91 10.05 -5.22 6.47
N LEU A 92 9.21 -5.05 5.45
CA LEU A 92 9.64 -4.77 4.07
C LEU A 92 10.22 -3.36 3.85
N ARG A 93 9.82 -2.38 4.66
CA ARG A 93 10.14 -0.96 4.42
C ARG A 93 11.20 -0.39 5.35
N SER A 94 11.28 -0.87 6.60
CA SER A 94 12.16 -0.32 7.64
C SER A 94 13.63 -0.22 7.21
N GLY A 95 14.15 -1.22 6.50
CA GLY A 95 15.54 -1.22 6.01
C GLY A 95 15.85 -0.22 4.89
N ARG A 96 14.85 0.48 4.34
CA ARG A 96 15.02 1.41 3.22
C ARG A 96 14.48 2.80 3.50
N PHE A 97 13.50 2.92 4.39
CA PHE A 97 12.74 4.14 4.64
C PHE A 97 12.67 4.46 6.13
N GLY A 98 12.62 5.76 6.44
CA GLY A 98 12.40 6.23 7.80
C GLY A 98 10.94 6.12 8.24
N ALA A 99 10.69 6.36 9.52
CA ALA A 99 9.38 6.14 10.14
C ALA A 99 8.28 7.00 9.49
N GLN A 100 8.61 8.24 9.10
CA GLN A 100 7.65 9.17 8.50
C GLN A 100 7.12 8.66 7.15
N ARG A 101 8.01 8.13 6.30
CA ARG A 101 7.60 7.61 4.99
C ARG A 101 6.72 6.36 5.12
N ILE A 102 7.02 5.51 6.09
CA ILE A 102 6.24 4.29 6.37
C ILE A 102 4.86 4.66 6.91
N GLN A 103 4.78 5.62 7.85
CA GLN A 103 3.52 6.12 8.37
C GLN A 103 2.65 6.74 7.25
N GLN A 104 3.25 7.50 6.33
CA GLN A 104 2.55 8.05 5.16
C GLN A 104 2.04 6.94 4.22
N GLU A 105 2.82 5.88 3.98
CA GLU A 105 2.40 4.73 3.18
C GLU A 105 1.19 4.05 3.83
N LEU A 106 1.24 3.79 5.14
CA LEU A 106 0.11 3.21 5.88
C LEU A 106 -1.13 4.10 5.88
N ALA A 107 -0.97 5.42 5.96
CA ALA A 107 -2.09 6.36 5.90
C ALA A 107 -2.84 6.30 4.55
N GLN A 108 -2.15 5.99 3.44
CA GLN A 108 -2.80 5.77 2.13
C GLN A 108 -3.65 4.49 2.09
N HIS A 109 -3.45 3.59 3.06
CA HIS A 109 -4.25 2.41 3.30
C HIS A 109 -5.32 2.63 4.39
N GLY A 110 -5.43 3.85 4.95
CA GLY A 110 -6.33 4.17 6.05
C GLY A 110 -5.80 3.72 7.42
N LEU A 111 -4.55 3.27 7.50
CA LEU A 111 -3.97 2.66 8.70
C LEU A 111 -3.01 3.62 9.40
N LYS A 112 -2.82 3.40 10.70
CA LYS A 112 -1.86 4.14 11.52
C LYS A 112 -1.05 3.15 12.34
N LEU A 113 0.21 3.51 12.59
CA LEU A 113 1.06 2.73 13.51
C LEU A 113 0.58 2.93 14.94
N GLY A 114 0.52 1.84 15.72
CA GLY A 114 0.33 1.92 17.16
C GLY A 114 1.51 2.60 17.86
N ALA A 115 1.31 3.08 19.09
CA ALA A 115 2.35 3.78 19.85
C ALA A 115 3.64 2.94 20.02
N GLU A 116 3.49 1.66 20.31
CA GLU A 116 4.61 0.71 20.47
C GLU A 116 5.39 0.49 19.17
N GLN A 117 4.68 0.35 18.05
CA GLN A 117 5.30 0.19 16.73
C GLN A 117 6.05 1.46 16.32
N GLN A 118 5.48 2.63 16.60
CA GLN A 118 6.16 3.91 16.37
C GLN A 118 7.43 4.05 17.23
N ALA A 119 7.35 3.69 18.50
CA ALA A 119 8.49 3.74 19.42
C ALA A 119 9.61 2.79 18.95
N SER A 120 9.28 1.56 18.60
CA SER A 120 10.22 0.55 18.10
C SER A 120 10.90 1.00 16.81
N LEU A 121 10.14 1.60 15.88
CA LEU A 121 10.69 2.15 14.64
C LEU A 121 11.64 3.32 14.87
N ARG A 122 11.33 4.21 15.81
CA ARG A 122 12.18 5.38 16.15
C ARG A 122 13.46 4.95 16.86
N ALA A 123 13.39 3.96 17.73
CA ALA A 123 14.55 3.47 18.49
C ALA A 123 15.71 3.04 17.58
N THR A 124 15.40 2.39 16.46
CA THR A 124 16.40 1.91 15.49
C THR A 124 16.57 2.83 14.28
N GLU A 125 15.97 4.02 14.27
CA GLU A 125 15.93 4.88 13.08
C GLU A 125 17.30 5.45 12.69
N LEU A 126 18.14 5.80 13.67
CA LEU A 126 19.48 6.32 13.42
C LEU A 126 20.39 5.27 12.75
N GLU A 127 20.33 4.02 13.22
CA GLU A 127 21.12 2.91 12.69
C GLU A 127 20.72 2.60 11.25
N ARG A 128 19.41 2.48 10.99
CA ARG A 128 18.89 2.28 9.62
C ARG A 128 19.23 3.45 8.69
N ALA A 129 19.16 4.69 9.18
CA ALA A 129 19.56 5.87 8.41
C ALA A 129 21.04 5.80 8.02
N ARG A 130 21.92 5.41 8.96
CA ARG A 130 23.35 5.23 8.72
C ARG A 130 23.63 4.16 7.67
N GLU A 131 22.97 3.00 7.75
CA GLU A 131 23.15 1.94 6.75
C GLU A 131 22.72 2.39 5.35
N VAL A 132 21.59 3.06 5.22
CA VAL A 132 21.08 3.57 3.94
C VAL A 132 21.99 4.66 3.39
N TRP A 133 22.51 5.53 4.25
CA TRP A 133 23.49 6.55 3.88
C TRP A 133 24.82 5.93 3.42
N HIS A 134 25.37 4.99 4.21
CA HIS A 134 26.62 4.28 3.89
C HIS A 134 26.54 3.53 2.56
N LYS A 135 25.42 2.84 2.29
CA LYS A 135 25.20 2.15 1.01
C LYS A 135 25.21 3.10 -0.19
N ARG A 136 24.90 4.38 0.00
CA ARG A 136 24.81 5.37 -1.08
C ARG A 136 26.07 6.24 -1.22
N PHE A 137 26.71 6.59 -0.10
CA PHE A 137 27.79 7.58 -0.04
C PHE A 137 29.11 7.02 0.55
N GLY A 138 29.19 5.73 0.86
CA GLY A 138 30.44 5.08 1.25
C GLY A 138 31.01 5.48 2.61
N ALA A 139 30.19 6.04 3.51
CA ALA A 139 30.60 6.61 4.80
C ALA A 139 31.50 7.85 4.72
N GLU A 140 31.65 8.46 3.54
CA GLU A 140 32.45 9.67 3.41
C GLU A 140 31.69 10.89 3.95
N PRO A 141 32.28 11.66 4.88
CA PRO A 141 31.74 12.96 5.25
C PRO A 141 31.61 13.86 4.02
N ALA A 142 30.58 14.71 4.02
CA ALA A 142 30.40 15.67 2.95
C ALA A 142 31.63 16.60 2.84
N ARG A 143 32.19 16.72 1.63
CA ARG A 143 33.38 17.52 1.36
C ARG A 143 33.06 19.01 1.30
N ASP A 144 31.84 19.35 0.89
CA ASP A 144 31.35 20.72 0.79
C ASP A 144 29.86 20.85 1.16
N ALA A 145 29.38 22.09 1.25
CA ALA A 145 27.98 22.40 1.59
C ALA A 145 26.97 21.85 0.56
N SER A 146 27.36 21.72 -0.71
CA SER A 146 26.50 21.19 -1.78
C SER A 146 26.29 19.68 -1.60
N GLU A 147 27.35 18.96 -1.27
CA GLU A 147 27.32 17.55 -0.93
C GLU A 147 26.52 17.30 0.35
N GLN A 148 26.72 18.12 1.38
CA GLN A 148 25.94 18.01 2.62
C GLN A 148 24.44 18.21 2.36
N ALA A 149 24.07 19.18 1.52
CA ALA A 149 22.69 19.39 1.09
C ALA A 149 22.16 18.20 0.26
N ARG A 150 23.00 17.54 -0.53
CA ARG A 150 22.63 16.32 -1.30
C ARG A 150 22.37 15.14 -0.37
N GLN A 151 23.25 14.88 0.59
CA GLN A 151 23.10 13.80 1.55
C GLN A 151 21.86 14.03 2.44
N THR A 152 21.64 15.28 2.89
CA THR A 152 20.45 15.67 3.65
C THR A 152 19.16 15.42 2.88
N ARG A 153 19.06 15.93 1.64
CA ARG A 153 17.87 15.74 0.78
C ARG A 153 17.59 14.28 0.52
N PHE A 154 18.62 13.46 0.30
CA PHE A 154 18.46 12.02 0.09
C PHE A 154 17.79 11.33 1.28
N LEU A 155 18.23 11.61 2.51
CA LEU A 155 17.68 11.01 3.72
C LEU A 155 16.27 11.52 4.04
N LEU A 156 16.04 12.84 3.90
CA LEU A 156 14.71 13.44 4.10
C LEU A 156 13.68 12.91 3.09
N ALA A 157 14.07 12.76 1.82
CA ALA A 157 13.19 12.17 0.79
C ALA A 157 12.83 10.71 1.08
N ARG A 158 13.64 10.02 1.89
CA ARG A 158 13.38 8.67 2.39
C ARG A 158 12.59 8.64 3.70
N GLY A 159 12.23 9.81 4.22
CA GLY A 159 11.39 10.00 5.41
C GLY A 159 12.09 9.72 6.73
N PHE A 160 13.43 9.82 6.78
CA PHE A 160 14.15 9.86 8.05
C PHE A 160 13.91 11.20 8.75
N ALA A 161 13.74 11.18 10.07
CA ALA A 161 13.47 12.38 10.86
C ALA A 161 14.63 13.40 10.77
N ALA A 162 14.30 14.69 10.70
CA ALA A 162 15.28 15.73 10.43
C ALA A 162 16.35 15.86 11.53
N ASP A 163 15.99 15.61 12.78
CA ASP A 163 16.92 15.54 13.92
C ASP A 163 17.89 14.37 13.80
N ILE A 164 17.42 13.19 13.38
CA ILE A 164 18.25 12.02 13.11
C ILE A 164 19.23 12.31 11.97
N VAL A 165 18.76 12.94 10.89
CA VAL A 165 19.63 13.33 9.76
C VAL A 165 20.70 14.33 10.20
N ARG A 166 20.33 15.36 10.97
CA ARG A 166 21.30 16.33 11.51
C ARG A 166 22.34 15.67 12.42
N ARG A 167 21.91 14.74 13.29
CA ARG A 167 22.82 13.99 14.16
C ARG A 167 23.78 13.10 13.37
N LEU A 168 23.28 12.41 12.34
CA LEU A 168 24.08 11.53 11.49
C LEU A 168 25.15 12.30 10.70
N LEU A 169 24.82 13.47 10.15
CA LEU A 169 25.74 14.25 9.31
C LEU A 169 26.67 15.18 10.09
N LYS A 170 26.52 15.28 11.41
CA LYS A 170 27.41 16.03 12.31
C LYS A 170 28.44 15.13 13.01
N ALA A 171 28.16 13.82 13.08
CA ALA A 171 29.06 12.82 13.63
C ALA A 171 30.16 12.47 12.63
#